data_AF-A0A259KLQ3-F1
#
_entry.id   AF-A0A259KLQ3-F1
#
_cell.length_a   1.000
_cell.length_b   1.000
_cell.length_c   1.000
_cell.angle_alpha   90.00
_cell.angle_beta   90.00
_cell.angle_gamma   90.00
#
_symmetry.space_group_name_H-M   'P 1'
#
loop_
_entity.id
_entity.type
_entity.pdbx_description
1 polymer ?
#
loop_
_entity_poly.entity_id
_entity_poly.type
_entity_poly.pdbx_seq_one_letter_code
_entity_poly.pdbx_strand_id
1 'polypeptide(L)'
;MTKYLVFKNQPGSGQSNVPGSREEMACTIAKVVSQDALPKDFYIAYPLENPHSTWESIKEAAKFSVEIDDERAELWEKEISPLTDLSYAVDDAIGDAYSTIVEAARALDLACEKSKNFQEIKVLENIGMDRAFDNLEHYSFGEISEKVEEIFEVETFSHHHA
;
A
#
# COMPACT_ATOMS: atom_id res chain seq x y z
N MET A 1 -24.64 -8.35 -4.04
CA MET A 1 -23.43 -8.46 -3.21
C MET A 1 -22.70 -9.74 -3.57
N THR A 2 -21.46 -9.61 -4.02
CA THR A 2 -20.60 -10.73 -4.41
C THR A 2 -19.37 -10.74 -3.50
N LYS A 3 -19.09 -11.88 -2.87
CA LYS A 3 -17.89 -12.08 -2.06
C LYS A 3 -16.76 -12.57 -2.97
N TYR A 4 -15.61 -11.89 -2.93
CA TYR A 4 -14.40 -12.24 -3.66
C TYR A 4 -13.39 -12.82 -2.69
N LEU A 5 -12.71 -13.89 -3.10
CA LEU A 5 -11.56 -14.43 -2.39
C LEU A 5 -10.28 -13.94 -3.06
N VAL A 6 -9.35 -13.41 -2.26
CA VAL A 6 -8.08 -12.85 -2.73
C VAL A 6 -6.94 -13.77 -2.31
N PHE A 7 -6.12 -14.17 -3.28
CA PHE A 7 -4.99 -15.09 -3.09
C PHE A 7 -3.70 -14.42 -3.50
N LYS A 8 -2.60 -14.78 -2.83
CA LYS A 8 -1.27 -14.44 -3.34
C LYS A 8 -1.08 -15.11 -4.70
N ASN A 9 -0.80 -14.30 -5.72
CA ASN A 9 -0.52 -14.78 -7.05
C ASN A 9 0.80 -15.57 -7.05
N GLN A 10 0.89 -16.61 -7.89
CA GLN A 10 2.12 -17.36 -8.01
C GLN A 10 3.12 -16.59 -8.90
N PRO A 11 4.36 -16.35 -8.43
CA PRO A 11 5.38 -15.68 -9.24
C PRO A 11 5.57 -16.39 -10.60
N GLY A 12 5.47 -15.64 -11.69
CA GLY A 12 5.67 -16.17 -13.05
C GLY A 12 4.50 -17.00 -13.61
N SER A 13 3.32 -17.00 -12.97
CA SER A 13 2.12 -17.69 -13.47
C SER A 13 1.58 -17.10 -14.78
N GLY A 14 1.90 -15.83 -15.07
CA GLY A 14 1.30 -15.07 -16.16
C GLY A 14 -0.18 -14.74 -15.94
N GLN A 15 -0.73 -15.07 -14.77
CA GLN A 15 -2.11 -14.76 -14.41
C GLN A 15 -2.22 -13.32 -13.90
N SER A 16 -3.23 -12.61 -14.40
CA SER A 16 -3.57 -11.26 -13.96
C SER A 16 -5.09 -11.10 -13.97
N ASN A 17 -5.61 -10.29 -13.06
CA ASN A 17 -6.99 -9.85 -13.15
C ASN A 17 -7.20 -9.05 -14.44
N VAL A 18 -8.42 -9.08 -14.97
CA VAL A 18 -8.79 -8.24 -16.11
C VAL A 18 -8.82 -6.78 -15.66
N PRO A 19 -8.20 -5.83 -16.38
CA PRO A 19 -8.27 -4.42 -16.02
C PRO A 19 -9.71 -3.90 -15.97
N GLY A 20 -10.06 -3.16 -14.92
CA GLY A 20 -11.41 -2.64 -14.64
C GLY A 20 -12.40 -3.68 -14.09
N SER A 21 -11.94 -4.90 -13.79
CA SER A 21 -12.80 -5.95 -13.23
C SER A 21 -13.03 -5.79 -11.72
N ARG A 22 -14.08 -6.44 -11.21
CA ARG A 22 -14.36 -6.50 -9.78
C ARG A 22 -13.28 -7.30 -9.04
N GLU A 23 -12.64 -8.24 -9.70
CA GLU A 23 -11.50 -9.00 -9.20
C GLU A 23 -10.26 -8.10 -9.03
N GLU A 24 -9.96 -7.23 -9.99
CA GLU A 24 -8.90 -6.23 -9.84
C GLU A 24 -9.19 -5.26 -8.69
N MET A 25 -10.45 -4.81 -8.57
CA MET A 25 -10.90 -3.97 -7.46
C MET A 25 -10.71 -4.69 -6.10
N ALA A 26 -11.14 -5.95 -5.97
CA ALA A 26 -10.96 -6.74 -4.75
C ALA A 26 -9.49 -6.88 -4.36
N CYS A 27 -8.60 -7.14 -5.32
CA CYS A 27 -7.16 -7.18 -5.08
C CYS A 27 -6.61 -5.82 -4.63
N THR A 28 -7.10 -4.72 -5.18
CA THR A 28 -6.65 -3.37 -4.82
C THR A 28 -7.11 -3.00 -3.42
N ILE A 29 -8.36 -3.31 -3.06
CA ILE A 29 -8.90 -3.17 -1.70
C ILE A 29 -8.04 -3.95 -0.70
N ALA A 30 -7.74 -5.23 -0.99
CA ALA A 30 -6.93 -6.06 -0.11
C ALA A 30 -5.51 -5.50 0.11
N LYS A 31 -4.92 -4.85 -0.91
CA LYS A 31 -3.61 -4.18 -0.76
C LYS A 31 -3.69 -2.95 0.14
N VAL A 32 -4.74 -2.15 0.00
CA VAL A 32 -4.95 -0.98 0.86
C VAL A 32 -5.09 -1.44 2.32
N VAL A 33 -5.88 -2.48 2.57
CA VAL A 33 -6.07 -3.06 3.91
C VAL A 33 -4.78 -3.69 4.46
N SER A 34 -3.97 -4.35 3.62
CA SER A 34 -2.71 -4.94 4.09
C SER A 34 -1.64 -3.89 4.41
N GLN A 35 -1.82 -2.65 3.94
CA GLN A 35 -0.87 -1.55 4.05
C GLN A 35 0.53 -1.86 3.50
N ASP A 36 0.65 -2.91 2.71
CA ASP A 36 1.92 -3.36 2.15
C ASP A 36 2.14 -2.71 0.77
N ALA A 37 3.36 -2.23 0.54
CA ALA A 37 3.82 -1.77 -0.77
C ALA A 37 4.05 -2.97 -1.72
N LEU A 38 2.95 -3.52 -2.25
CA LEU A 38 2.95 -4.71 -3.11
C LEU A 38 2.82 -4.33 -4.60
N PRO A 39 3.41 -5.11 -5.52
CA PRO A 39 3.15 -4.98 -6.96
C PRO A 39 1.66 -5.12 -7.31
N LYS A 40 1.26 -4.62 -8.49
CA LYS A 40 -0.14 -4.67 -8.94
C LYS A 40 -0.65 -6.11 -9.16
N ASP A 41 0.22 -7.00 -9.60
CA ASP A 41 -0.04 -8.40 -9.92
C ASP A 41 0.19 -9.36 -8.73
N PHE A 42 0.44 -8.83 -7.53
CA PHE A 42 0.75 -9.63 -6.36
C PHE A 42 -0.44 -10.50 -5.90
N TYR A 43 -1.67 -10.04 -6.13
CA TYR A 43 -2.88 -10.78 -5.80
C TYR A 43 -3.69 -11.14 -7.04
N ILE A 44 -4.45 -12.23 -6.94
CA ILE A 44 -5.47 -12.67 -7.88
C ILE A 44 -6.76 -12.90 -7.12
N ALA A 45 -7.90 -12.52 -7.69
CA ALA A 45 -9.20 -12.69 -7.05
C ALA A 45 -10.15 -13.53 -7.88
N TYR A 46 -11.05 -14.22 -7.19
CA TYR A 46 -12.12 -15.01 -7.81
C TYR A 46 -13.45 -14.78 -7.08
N PRO A 47 -14.57 -14.64 -7.81
CA PRO A 47 -15.89 -14.53 -7.19
C PRO A 47 -16.29 -15.87 -6.57
N LEU A 48 -16.92 -15.81 -5.40
CA LEU A 48 -17.46 -17.00 -4.74
C LEU A 48 -18.87 -17.27 -5.25
N GLU A 49 -19.00 -18.16 -6.24
CA GLU A 49 -20.30 -18.47 -6.87
C GLU A 49 -21.27 -19.26 -5.95
N ASN A 50 -20.78 -19.91 -4.88
CA ASN A 50 -21.61 -20.58 -3.87
C ASN A 50 -20.92 -20.61 -2.48
N PRO A 51 -21.47 -19.92 -1.45
CA PRO A 51 -20.80 -19.73 -0.15
C PRO A 51 -20.63 -20.99 0.70
N HIS A 52 -21.45 -22.04 0.54
CA HIS A 52 -21.52 -23.09 1.55
C HIS A 52 -20.66 -24.33 1.27
N SER A 53 -20.44 -24.72 0.01
CA SER A 53 -19.66 -25.93 -0.31
C SER A 53 -18.20 -25.67 -0.68
N THR A 54 -17.88 -24.48 -1.19
CA THR A 54 -16.53 -24.15 -1.70
C THR A 54 -15.72 -23.32 -0.71
N TRP A 55 -16.37 -22.59 0.20
CA TRP A 55 -15.71 -21.69 1.15
C TRP A 55 -14.77 -22.41 2.11
N GLU A 56 -15.27 -23.44 2.78
CA GLU A 56 -14.50 -24.20 3.79
C GLU A 56 -13.21 -24.79 3.23
N SER A 57 -13.20 -25.17 1.95
CA SER A 57 -12.04 -25.80 1.30
C SER A 57 -11.05 -24.79 0.72
N ILE A 58 -11.46 -23.56 0.42
CA ILE A 58 -10.63 -22.57 -0.27
C ILE A 58 -10.16 -21.43 0.67
N LYS A 59 -10.87 -21.19 1.78
CA LYS A 59 -10.48 -20.18 2.79
C LYS A 59 -9.06 -20.38 3.34
N GLU A 60 -8.62 -21.64 3.44
CA GLU A 60 -7.27 -22.04 3.90
C GLU A 60 -6.15 -21.62 2.92
N ALA A 61 -6.50 -21.25 1.69
CA ALA A 61 -5.53 -20.74 0.71
C ALA A 61 -5.67 -19.23 0.48
N ALA A 62 -6.85 -18.67 0.75
CA ALA A 62 -7.11 -17.25 0.61
C ALA A 62 -6.36 -16.43 1.67
N LYS A 63 -6.00 -15.21 1.30
CA LYS A 63 -5.44 -14.22 2.23
C LYS A 63 -6.49 -13.26 2.73
N PHE A 64 -7.43 -12.90 1.87
CA PHE A 64 -8.53 -12.01 2.21
C PHE A 64 -9.83 -12.50 1.59
N SER A 65 -10.94 -12.06 2.17
CA SER A 65 -12.19 -11.95 1.43
C SER A 65 -12.67 -10.51 1.41
N VAL A 66 -13.31 -10.10 0.32
CA VAL A 66 -13.78 -8.74 0.08
C VAL A 66 -15.21 -8.80 -0.46
N GLU A 67 -16.11 -8.00 0.08
CA GLU A 67 -17.49 -7.94 -0.39
C GLU A 67 -17.74 -6.71 -1.27
N ILE A 68 -18.17 -6.95 -2.51
CA ILE A 68 -18.42 -5.88 -3.48
C ILE A 68 -19.82 -6.06 -4.09
N ASP A 69 -20.63 -5.01 -3.97
CA ASP A 69 -21.82 -4.77 -4.77
C ASP A 69 -21.65 -3.50 -5.60
N ASP A 70 -22.68 -3.09 -6.34
CA ASP A 70 -22.59 -1.95 -7.24
C ASP A 70 -22.46 -0.61 -6.49
N GLU A 71 -23.04 -0.50 -5.29
CA GLU A 71 -22.94 0.71 -4.47
C GLU A 71 -21.52 0.86 -3.89
N ARG A 72 -20.98 -0.20 -3.29
CA ARG A 72 -19.60 -0.22 -2.76
C ARG A 72 -18.57 0.00 -3.87
N ALA A 73 -18.83 -0.53 -5.05
CA ALA A 73 -17.98 -0.29 -6.20
C ALA A 73 -18.00 1.16 -6.68
N GLU A 74 -19.18 1.77 -6.77
CA GLU A 74 -19.30 3.18 -7.14
C GLU A 74 -18.60 4.07 -6.11
N LEU A 75 -18.75 3.74 -4.82
CA LEU A 75 -18.05 4.40 -3.72
C LEU A 75 -16.54 4.25 -3.82
N TRP A 76 -16.05 3.05 -4.17
CA TRP A 76 -14.63 2.82 -4.43
C TRP A 76 -14.09 3.76 -5.51
N GLU A 77 -14.75 3.77 -6.67
CA GLU A 77 -14.29 4.49 -7.86
C GLU A 77 -14.35 6.01 -7.68
N LYS A 78 -15.39 6.52 -7.02
CA LYS A 78 -15.65 7.97 -6.94
C LYS A 78 -15.01 8.65 -5.75
N GLU A 79 -14.75 7.92 -4.68
CA GLU A 79 -14.34 8.53 -3.41
C GLU A 79 -13.08 7.87 -2.85
N ILE A 80 -13.13 6.55 -2.59
CA ILE A 80 -12.06 5.89 -1.81
C ILE A 80 -10.77 5.78 -2.61
N SER A 81 -10.79 5.31 -3.85
CA SER A 81 -9.58 5.17 -4.67
C SER A 81 -8.87 6.51 -4.90
N PRO A 82 -9.58 7.63 -5.22
CA PRO A 82 -8.96 8.95 -5.24
C PRO A 82 -8.33 9.38 -3.91
N LEU A 83 -8.97 9.07 -2.77
CA LEU A 83 -8.41 9.40 -1.45
C LEU A 83 -7.15 8.58 -1.14
N THR A 84 -7.12 7.30 -1.50
CA THR A 84 -5.92 6.47 -1.34
C THR A 84 -4.78 7.00 -2.20
N ASP A 85 -5.06 7.42 -3.44
CA ASP A 85 -4.05 7.99 -4.35
C ASP A 85 -3.48 9.30 -3.79
N LEU A 86 -4.34 10.17 -3.24
CA LEU A 86 -3.92 11.41 -2.59
C LEU A 86 -3.11 11.14 -1.32
N SER A 87 -3.42 10.09 -0.56
CA SER A 87 -2.63 9.67 0.59
C SER A 87 -1.22 9.24 0.16
N TYR A 88 -1.10 8.37 -0.84
CA TYR A 88 0.22 7.97 -1.36
C TYR A 88 1.01 9.16 -1.92
N ALA A 89 0.35 10.14 -2.53
CA ALA A 89 1.01 11.34 -3.00
C ALA A 89 1.63 12.19 -1.88
N VAL A 90 1.09 12.13 -0.65
CA VAL A 90 1.70 12.77 0.53
C VAL A 90 2.98 12.04 0.92
N ASP A 91 2.94 10.71 1.00
CA ASP A 91 4.13 9.89 1.29
C ASP A 91 5.24 10.09 0.24
N ASP A 92 4.88 10.10 -1.04
CA ASP A 92 5.80 10.38 -2.15
C ASP A 92 6.44 11.77 -2.00
N ALA A 93 5.64 12.79 -1.69
CA ALA A 93 6.15 14.15 -1.50
C ALA A 93 7.11 14.26 -0.29
N ILE A 94 6.84 13.53 0.78
CA ILE A 94 7.74 13.44 1.94
C ILE A 94 9.06 12.75 1.51
N GLY A 95 8.99 11.63 0.79
CA GLY A 95 10.17 10.92 0.27
C GLY A 95 11.02 11.75 -0.69
N ASP A 96 10.38 12.51 -1.58
CA ASP A 96 11.04 13.43 -2.51
C ASP A 96 11.72 14.58 -1.78
N ALA A 97 11.05 15.16 -0.76
CA ALA A 97 11.62 16.21 0.07
C ALA A 97 12.84 15.69 0.86
N TYR A 98 12.74 14.49 1.45
CA TYR A 98 13.86 13.84 2.13
C TYR A 98 15.06 13.71 1.19
N SER A 99 14.83 13.12 0.01
CA SER A 99 15.86 12.89 -0.99
C SER A 99 16.52 14.20 -1.44
N THR A 100 15.73 15.22 -1.74
CA THR A 100 16.21 16.54 -2.17
C THR A 100 17.12 17.20 -1.12
N ILE A 101 16.73 17.16 0.15
CA ILE A 101 17.52 17.77 1.23
C ILE A 101 18.81 16.98 1.46
N VAL A 102 18.75 15.64 1.47
CA VAL A 102 19.94 14.79 1.61
C VAL A 102 20.94 15.05 0.48
N GLU A 103 20.47 15.16 -0.77
CA GLU A 103 21.33 15.44 -1.92
C GLU A 103 22.00 16.82 -1.81
N ALA A 104 21.25 17.86 -1.44
CA ALA A 104 21.79 19.20 -1.24
C ALA A 104 22.82 19.24 -0.11
N ALA A 105 22.54 18.57 1.02
CA ALA A 105 23.47 18.46 2.14
C ALA A 105 24.75 17.72 1.76
N ARG A 106 24.65 16.59 1.05
CA ARG A 106 25.80 15.84 0.50
C ARG A 106 26.65 16.69 -0.44
N ALA A 107 26.02 17.47 -1.31
CA ALA A 107 26.73 18.34 -2.24
C ALA A 107 27.55 19.41 -1.49
N LEU A 108 26.99 19.97 -0.42
CA LEU A 108 27.68 20.94 0.43
C LEU A 108 28.82 20.27 1.24
N ASP A 109 28.59 19.08 1.80
CA ASP A 109 29.64 18.32 2.48
C ASP A 109 30.83 18.04 1.56
N LEU A 110 30.58 17.59 0.34
CA LEU A 110 31.62 17.35 -0.66
C LEU A 110 32.40 18.63 -1.01
N ALA A 111 31.73 19.79 -1.00
CA ALA A 111 32.38 21.09 -1.21
C ALA A 111 33.25 21.51 -0.01
N CYS A 112 32.75 21.30 1.21
CA CYS A 112 33.47 21.55 2.46
C CYS A 112 34.74 20.67 2.58
N GLU A 113 34.66 19.39 2.21
CA GLU A 113 35.80 18.47 2.20
C GLU A 113 36.94 18.94 1.27
N LYS A 114 36.59 19.54 0.14
CA LYS A 114 37.54 20.10 -0.83
C LYS A 114 38.08 21.48 -0.43
N SER A 115 37.47 22.14 0.54
CA SER A 115 37.89 23.46 1.04
C SER A 115 39.09 23.34 1.96
N LYS A 116 39.99 24.32 1.96
CA LYS A 116 41.09 24.37 2.94
C LYS A 116 40.66 24.86 4.33
N ASN A 117 39.55 25.58 4.41
CA ASN A 117 39.13 26.29 5.61
C ASN A 117 37.84 25.75 6.24
N PHE A 118 37.13 24.83 5.57
CA PHE A 118 35.78 24.40 5.95
C PHE A 118 35.63 22.87 6.08
N GLN A 119 36.73 22.13 6.14
CA GLN A 119 36.74 20.65 6.23
C GLN A 119 36.02 20.08 7.46
N GLU A 120 35.93 20.87 8.53
CA GLU A 120 35.29 20.47 9.79
C GLU A 120 33.76 20.54 9.72
N ILE A 121 33.18 21.19 8.71
CA ILE A 121 31.73 21.30 8.56
C ILE A 121 31.19 19.98 7.98
N LYS A 122 30.37 19.30 8.78
CA LYS A 122 29.61 18.08 8.41
C LYS A 122 28.11 18.37 8.45
N VAL A 123 27.59 18.88 7.35
CA VAL A 123 26.21 19.34 7.18
C VAL A 123 25.22 18.20 7.39
N LEU A 124 25.42 17.04 6.77
CA LEU A 124 24.51 15.89 6.97
C LEU A 124 24.37 15.49 8.44
N GLU A 125 25.48 15.50 9.18
CA GLU A 125 25.50 15.17 10.61
C GLU A 125 24.80 16.27 11.45
N ASN A 126 24.82 17.52 10.99
CA ASN A 126 24.29 18.66 11.71
C ASN A 126 22.78 18.91 11.50
N ILE A 127 22.21 18.51 10.36
CA ILE A 127 20.82 18.86 10.02
C ILE A 127 19.77 17.99 10.73
N GLY A 128 20.17 16.83 11.27
CA GLY A 128 19.27 15.97 12.05
C GLY A 128 18.08 15.42 11.25
N MET A 129 18.31 15.00 10.00
CA MET A 129 17.26 14.58 9.04
C MET A 129 16.31 13.53 9.60
N ASP A 130 16.84 12.48 10.21
CA ASP A 130 16.04 11.34 10.65
C ASP A 130 14.94 11.80 11.61
N ARG A 131 15.30 12.61 12.62
CA ARG A 131 14.33 13.17 13.56
C ARG A 131 13.32 14.12 12.94
N ALA A 132 13.71 14.85 11.89
CA ALA A 132 12.82 15.80 11.25
C ALA A 132 11.72 15.09 10.45
N PHE A 133 12.06 14.00 9.78
CA PHE A 133 11.14 13.23 8.94
C PHE A 133 10.35 12.17 9.70
N ASP A 134 10.87 11.63 10.80
CA ASP A 134 10.10 10.78 11.72
C ASP A 134 8.82 11.49 12.21
N ASN A 135 8.83 12.83 12.32
CA ASN A 135 7.68 13.62 12.75
C ASN A 135 6.69 13.98 11.62
N LEU A 136 7.03 13.63 10.37
CA LEU A 136 6.19 13.90 9.20
C LEU A 136 5.35 12.68 8.78
N GLU A 137 5.57 11.51 9.40
CA GLU A 137 4.70 10.34 9.20
C GLU A 137 3.25 10.73 9.48
N HIS A 138 2.36 10.48 8.52
CA HIS A 138 0.96 10.80 8.64
C HIS A 138 0.13 9.52 8.75
N TYR A 139 -0.72 9.43 9.76
CA TYR A 139 -1.51 8.22 10.05
C TYR A 139 -2.76 8.09 9.17
N SER A 140 -2.97 9.02 8.24
CA SER A 140 -4.18 9.09 7.42
C SER A 140 -4.38 7.86 6.56
N PHE A 141 -3.29 7.24 6.09
CA PHE A 141 -3.39 6.02 5.31
C PHE A 141 -3.92 4.85 6.16
N GLY A 142 -3.52 4.76 7.42
CA GLY A 142 -4.05 3.79 8.39
C GLY A 142 -5.54 3.99 8.64
N GLU A 143 -5.97 5.23 8.85
CA GLU A 143 -7.40 5.57 9.04
C GLU A 143 -8.24 5.25 7.79
N ILE A 144 -7.72 5.53 6.59
CA ILE A 144 -8.37 5.16 5.32
C ILE A 144 -8.44 3.64 5.20
N SER A 145 -7.35 2.93 5.51
CA SER A 145 -7.29 1.46 5.48
C SER A 145 -8.35 0.84 6.40
N GLU A 146 -8.46 1.28 7.65
CA GLU A 146 -9.48 0.82 8.59
C GLU A 146 -10.89 1.06 8.05
N LYS A 147 -11.12 2.23 7.43
CA LYS A 147 -12.43 2.54 6.86
C LYS A 147 -12.77 1.68 5.65
N VAL A 148 -11.78 1.36 4.82
CA VAL A 148 -11.91 0.45 3.69
C VAL A 148 -12.22 -0.97 4.17
N GLU A 149 -11.52 -1.47 5.19
CA GLU A 149 -11.80 -2.78 5.79
C GLU A 149 -13.27 -2.88 6.26
N GLU A 150 -13.78 -1.85 6.94
CA GLU A 150 -15.18 -1.78 7.38
C GLU A 150 -16.17 -1.76 6.19
N ILE A 151 -15.96 -0.89 5.21
CA ILE A 151 -16.90 -0.68 4.09
C ILE A 151 -17.03 -1.93 3.23
N PHE A 152 -15.91 -2.62 2.95
CA PHE A 152 -15.88 -3.80 2.08
C PHE A 152 -15.93 -5.12 2.84
N GLU A 153 -16.21 -5.08 4.14
CA GLU A 153 -16.29 -6.25 5.03
C GLU A 153 -15.09 -7.19 4.82
N VAL A 154 -13.89 -6.61 4.84
CA VAL A 154 -12.67 -7.36 4.53
C VAL A 154 -12.36 -8.29 5.70
N GLU A 155 -12.27 -9.59 5.42
CA GLU A 155 -11.80 -10.59 6.39
C GLU A 155 -10.37 -10.98 6.03
N THR A 156 -9.44 -10.82 6.98
CA THR A 156 -8.04 -11.28 6.80
C THR A 156 -7.85 -12.67 7.38
N PHE A 157 -7.37 -13.61 6.56
CA PHE A 157 -7.11 -14.98 6.98
C PHE A 157 -5.63 -15.13 7.39
N SER A 158 -5.37 -14.87 8.67
CA SER A 158 -4.05 -14.99 9.29
C SER A 158 -3.64 -16.45 9.46
N HIS A 159 -2.87 -16.98 8.51
CA HIS A 159 -2.32 -18.33 8.63
C HIS A 159 -1.05 -18.28 9.49
N HIS A 160 -1.23 -18.31 10.81
CA HIS A 160 -0.13 -18.65 11.71
C HIS A 160 0.19 -20.13 11.48
N HIS A 161 1.25 -20.41 10.73
CA HIS A 161 1.88 -21.71 10.80
C HIS A 161 2.50 -21.84 12.19
N ALA A 162 1.82 -22.58 13.07
CA ALA A 162 2.41 -23.15 14.27
C ALA A 162 3.40 -24.26 13.90
#